data_AF-W2TDC1-F1
#
_entry.id   AF-W2TDC1-F1
#
_cell.length_a   1.000
_cell.length_b   1.000
_cell.length_c   1.000
_cell.angle_alpha   90.00
_cell.angle_beta   90.00
_cell.angle_gamma   90.00
#
_symmetry.space_group_name_H-M   'P 1'
#
loop_
_entity.id
_entity.type
_entity.pdbx_description
1 polymer ?
#
loop_
_entity_poly.entity_id
_entity_poly.type
_entity_poly.pdbx_seq_one_letter_code
_entity_poly.pdbx_strand_id
1 'polypeptide(L)'
;MTPTFTGVASVLYILAAVLLHIFVNFSLSGNKDDKTEAENTFGPRDLLAQIPPRQVDEVCSETTKNCYVIMENSEKRIGRLMIFRELQMKLDRRLRLSCARILIPESLSYPTLSDTRSWRVDKSTVLLVYARTMIAGIFASGAVKYNSSRIHNVLIIGLGGGVINNYLSSMPNQKVS
;
A
#
# COMPACT_ATOMS: atom_id res chain seq x y z
N MET A 1 -17.48 54.37 -60.65
CA MET A 1 -16.33 54.44 -59.72
C MET A 1 -16.60 53.47 -58.58
N THR A 2 -15.79 52.42 -58.53
CA THR A 2 -15.91 51.22 -57.69
C THR A 2 -15.41 51.47 -56.27
N PRO A 3 -16.04 50.89 -55.22
CA PRO A 3 -15.66 51.14 -53.83
C PRO A 3 -14.32 50.47 -53.49
N THR A 4 -13.47 51.22 -52.80
CA THR A 4 -12.11 50.85 -52.41
C THR A 4 -12.12 49.70 -51.40
N PHE A 5 -11.69 48.53 -51.88
CA PHE A 5 -11.64 47.22 -51.23
C PHE A 5 -10.74 47.11 -49.99
N THR A 6 -10.12 48.20 -49.52
CA THR A 6 -9.05 48.19 -48.51
C THR A 6 -9.55 48.34 -47.07
N GLY A 7 -10.71 48.97 -46.84
CA GLY A 7 -11.27 49.16 -45.49
C GLY A 7 -11.93 47.90 -44.92
N VAL A 8 -12.51 47.06 -45.77
CA VAL A 8 -13.23 45.85 -45.33
C VAL A 8 -12.24 44.77 -44.87
N ALA A 9 -11.11 44.64 -45.57
CA ALA A 9 -10.06 43.67 -45.24
C ALA A 9 -9.37 43.98 -43.90
N SER A 10 -9.19 45.26 -43.57
CA SER A 10 -8.57 45.69 -42.31
C SER A 10 -9.50 45.44 -41.10
N VAL A 11 -10.80 45.67 -41.25
CA VAL A 11 -11.80 45.34 -40.20
C VAL A 11 -11.89 43.84 -39.95
N LEU A 12 -11.83 43.02 -41.01
CA LEU A 12 -11.80 41.56 -40.92
C LEU A 12 -10.56 41.05 -40.18
N TYR A 13 -9.39 41.66 -40.41
CA TYR A 13 -8.15 41.31 -39.72
C TYR A 13 -8.21 41.60 -38.21
N ILE A 14 -8.79 42.75 -37.83
CA ILE A 14 -8.93 43.13 -36.42
C ILE A 14 -9.90 42.17 -35.72
N LEU A 15 -11.03 41.84 -36.35
CA LEU A 15 -12.00 40.87 -35.82
C LEU A 15 -11.37 39.48 -35.65
N ALA A 16 -10.60 39.02 -36.63
CA ALA A 16 -9.88 37.74 -36.54
C ALA A 16 -8.85 37.75 -35.41
N ALA A 17 -8.10 38.84 -35.22
CA ALA A 17 -7.12 38.97 -34.14
C ALA A 17 -7.79 38.97 -32.75
N VAL A 18 -8.93 39.66 -32.60
CA VAL A 18 -9.69 39.67 -31.35
C VAL A 18 -10.27 38.29 -31.03
N LEU A 19 -10.84 37.60 -32.03
CA LEU A 19 -11.35 36.24 -31.87
C LEU A 19 -10.24 35.26 -31.52
N LEU A 20 -9.06 35.39 -32.13
CA LEU A 20 -7.88 34.58 -31.80
C LEU A 20 -7.43 34.84 -30.35
N HIS A 21 -7.40 36.09 -29.90
CA HIS A 21 -7.06 36.42 -28.51
C HIS A 21 -8.08 35.86 -27.51
N ILE A 22 -9.36 35.94 -27.82
CA ILE A 22 -10.42 35.36 -26.97
C ILE A 22 -10.29 33.84 -26.93
N PHE A 23 -10.06 33.19 -28.08
CA PHE A 23 -9.87 31.75 -28.16
C PHE A 23 -8.62 31.29 -27.39
N VAL A 24 -7.49 31.99 -27.53
CA VAL A 24 -6.26 31.71 -26.78
C VAL A 24 -6.48 31.90 -25.28
N ASN A 25 -7.12 33.00 -24.86
CA ASN A 25 -7.42 33.22 -23.44
C ASN A 25 -8.40 32.18 -22.88
N PHE A 26 -9.42 31.78 -23.65
CA PHE A 26 -10.37 30.74 -23.25
C PHE A 26 -9.70 29.37 -23.18
N SER A 27 -8.88 29.02 -24.16
CA SER A 27 -8.16 27.74 -24.21
C SER A 27 -7.06 27.65 -23.15
N LEU A 28 -6.45 28.77 -22.75
CA LEU A 28 -5.51 28.84 -21.62
C LEU A 28 -6.24 28.85 -20.27
N SER A 29 -7.42 29.47 -20.17
CA SER A 29 -8.23 29.48 -18.95
C SER A 29 -8.93 28.14 -18.71
N GLY A 30 -9.26 27.40 -19.76
CA GLY A 30 -9.90 26.07 -19.71
C GLY A 30 -8.97 24.93 -19.28
N ASN A 31 -7.70 25.21 -18.98
CA ASN A 31 -6.73 24.26 -18.44
C ASN A 31 -6.26 24.64 -17.02
N LYS A 32 -7.04 25.48 -16.32
CA LYS A 32 -7.06 25.51 -14.85
C LYS A 32 -8.11 24.52 -14.37
N ASP A 33 -7.95 23.26 -14.77
CA ASP A 33 -8.43 22.19 -13.92
C ASP A 33 -7.71 22.37 -12.59
N ASP A 34 -8.54 22.53 -11.57
CA ASP A 34 -8.27 22.52 -10.14
C ASP A 34 -7.42 21.30 -9.78
N LYS A 35 -6.14 21.33 -10.15
CA LYS A 35 -5.10 20.76 -9.32
C LYS A 35 -5.00 21.73 -8.17
N THR A 36 -5.88 21.51 -7.20
CA THR A 36 -5.62 21.84 -5.80
C THR A 36 -4.12 21.70 -5.63
N GLU A 37 -3.45 22.81 -5.35
CA GLU A 37 -2.13 22.79 -4.74
C GLU A 37 -2.28 21.84 -3.55
N ALA A 38 -1.93 20.57 -3.77
CA ALA A 38 -1.54 19.70 -2.70
C ALA A 38 -0.33 20.40 -2.12
N GLU A 39 -0.62 21.23 -1.13
CA GLU A 39 0.33 21.78 -0.19
C GLU A 39 1.40 20.71 -0.01
N ASN A 40 2.64 21.03 -0.40
CA ASN A 40 3.81 20.18 -0.19
C ASN A 40 4.14 20.08 1.30
N THR A 41 3.12 19.87 2.14
CA THR A 41 3.22 19.46 3.53
C THR A 41 3.71 18.02 3.53
N PHE A 42 5.03 17.91 3.60
CA PHE A 42 5.74 16.70 3.95
C PHE A 42 5.06 16.05 5.18
N GLY A 43 4.38 14.94 4.96
CA GLY A 43 3.50 14.33 5.95
C GLY A 43 4.18 13.22 6.77
N PRO A 44 3.56 12.79 7.88
CA PRO A 44 3.97 11.60 8.63
C PRO A 44 4.17 10.33 7.77
N ARG A 45 3.44 10.21 6.66
CA ARG A 45 3.58 9.09 5.71
C ARG A 45 4.84 9.19 4.85
N ASP A 46 5.23 10.40 4.47
CA ASP A 46 6.45 10.62 3.71
C ASP A 46 7.70 10.37 4.57
N LEU A 47 7.60 10.70 5.87
CA LEU A 47 8.59 10.31 6.89
C LEU A 47 8.73 8.78 6.99
N LEU A 48 7.63 8.03 7.08
CA LEU A 48 7.68 6.56 7.18
C LEU A 48 8.44 5.90 6.03
N ALA A 49 8.36 6.47 4.82
CA ALA A 49 9.08 5.96 3.65
C ALA A 49 10.61 6.19 3.73
N GLN A 50 11.07 7.10 4.60
CA GLN A 50 12.48 7.45 4.77
C GLN A 50 13.11 6.81 6.02
N ILE A 51 12.30 6.25 6.92
CA ILE A 51 12.80 5.61 8.14
C ILE A 51 13.62 4.37 7.74
N PRO A 52 14.90 4.28 8.16
CA PRO A 52 15.72 3.12 7.87
C PRO A 52 15.20 1.87 8.59
N PRO A 53 15.59 0.66 8.14
CA PRO A 53 15.22 -0.56 8.84
C PRO A 53 15.63 -0.51 10.30
N ARG A 54 14.69 -0.79 11.21
CA ARG A 54 14.88 -0.63 12.65
C ARG A 54 14.56 -1.90 13.40
N GLN A 55 15.28 -2.12 14.50
CA GLN A 55 14.97 -3.20 15.42
C GLN A 55 13.84 -2.74 16.34
N VAL A 56 12.71 -3.43 16.26
CA VAL A 56 11.54 -3.17 17.10
C VAL A 56 11.71 -3.88 18.43
N ASP A 57 12.21 -5.11 18.42
CA ASP A 57 12.30 -5.93 19.62
C ASP A 57 13.31 -7.09 19.45
N GLU A 58 13.63 -7.76 20.56
CA GLU A 58 14.47 -8.95 20.61
C GLU A 58 13.87 -10.00 21.54
N VAL A 59 13.79 -11.23 21.06
CA VAL A 59 13.27 -12.37 21.84
C VAL A 59 14.31 -13.48 21.84
N CYS A 60 14.70 -13.94 23.03
CA CYS A 60 15.64 -15.05 23.18
C CYS A 60 14.95 -16.31 23.68
N SER A 61 15.26 -17.44 23.06
CA SER A 61 14.74 -18.75 23.47
C SER A 61 15.51 -19.27 24.68
N GLU A 62 14.81 -19.59 25.76
CA GLU A 62 15.41 -20.18 26.96
C GLU A 62 16.02 -21.56 26.67
N THR A 63 15.40 -22.32 25.77
CA THR A 63 15.77 -23.70 25.39
C THR A 63 16.98 -23.75 24.47
N THR A 64 16.94 -23.01 23.35
CA THR A 64 17.99 -23.09 22.31
C THR A 64 19.11 -22.08 22.52
N LYS A 65 18.93 -21.12 23.44
CA LYS A 65 19.81 -19.95 23.66
C LYS A 65 19.98 -19.07 22.41
N ASN A 66 19.22 -19.31 21.34
CA ASN A 66 19.19 -18.48 20.16
C ASN A 66 18.33 -17.24 20.42
N CYS A 67 18.83 -16.09 20.00
CA CYS A 67 18.09 -14.84 20.00
C CYS A 67 17.58 -14.51 18.60
N TYR A 68 16.38 -13.95 18.55
CA TYR A 68 15.68 -13.53 17.35
C TYR A 68 15.40 -12.04 17.45
N VAL A 69 15.68 -11.31 16.39
CA VAL A 69 15.41 -9.88 16.29
C VAL A 69 14.19 -9.65 15.43
N ILE A 70 13.31 -8.76 15.89
CA ILE A 70 12.15 -8.30 15.15
C ILE A 70 12.55 -7.00 14.47
N MET A 71 12.66 -7.05 13.15
CA MET A 71 13.05 -5.92 12.31
C MET A 71 11.84 -5.38 11.58
N GLU A 72 11.80 -4.07 11.38
CA GLU A 72 10.84 -3.42 10.49
C GLU A 72 11.54 -2.84 9.29
N ASN A 73 10.90 -2.98 8.13
CA ASN A 73 11.35 -2.40 6.89
C ASN A 73 10.18 -1.76 6.14
N SER A 74 10.39 -0.56 5.61
CA SER A 74 9.43 0.13 4.75
C SER A 74 9.83 -0.09 3.29
N GLU A 75 8.85 -0.46 2.46
CA GLU A 75 9.07 -0.70 1.04
C GLU A 75 7.92 -0.09 0.24
N LYS A 76 8.25 0.63 -0.84
CA LYS A 76 7.26 1.14 -1.78
C LYS A 76 7.07 0.11 -2.89
N ARG A 77 5.94 -0.61 -2.91
CA ARG A 77 5.59 -1.50 -4.04
C ARG A 77 4.38 -0.95 -4.79
N ILE A 78 4.49 -0.84 -6.11
CA ILE A 78 3.43 -0.37 -7.01
C ILE A 78 2.86 0.98 -6.51
N GLY A 79 3.77 1.90 -6.17
CA GLY A 79 3.40 3.25 -5.69
C GLY A 79 2.87 3.32 -4.25
N ARG A 80 2.56 2.20 -3.59
CA ARG A 80 2.04 2.16 -2.22
C ARG A 80 3.13 1.85 -1.21
N LEU A 81 3.19 2.66 -0.15
CA LEU A 81 4.05 2.39 1.00
C LEU A 81 3.50 1.20 1.78
N MET A 82 4.35 0.21 2.01
CA MET A 82 4.06 -0.95 2.83
C MET A 82 5.15 -1.10 3.89
N ILE A 83 4.76 -1.60 5.06
CA ILE A 83 5.69 -1.86 6.15
C ILE A 83 5.60 -3.34 6.48
N PHE A 84 6.77 -3.95 6.58
CA PHE A 84 6.93 -5.36 6.86
C PHE A 84 7.68 -5.55 8.18
N ARG A 85 7.16 -6.46 9.01
CA ARG A 85 7.81 -6.93 10.22
C ARG A 85 8.43 -8.29 9.92
N GLU A 86 9.73 -8.38 10.08
CA GLU A 86 10.51 -9.58 9.82
C GLU A 86 11.07 -10.13 11.12
N LEU A 87 10.98 -11.45 11.29
CA LEU A 87 11.68 -12.17 12.34
C LEU A 87 12.96 -12.76 11.74
N GLN A 88 14.10 -12.38 12.31
CA GLN A 88 15.41 -12.83 11.85
C GLN A 88 16.19 -13.41 13.04
N MET A 89 17.08 -14.37 12.77
CA MET A 89 17.99 -14.85 13.81
C MET A 89 19.08 -13.80 14.06
N LYS A 90 19.40 -13.52 15.32
CA LYS A 90 20.40 -12.49 15.67
C LYS A 90 21.79 -12.82 15.15
N LEU A 91 22.16 -14.10 15.21
CA LEU A 91 23.45 -14.62 14.77
C LEU A 91 23.60 -14.57 13.23
N ASP A 92 22.51 -14.83 12.50
CA ASP A 92 22.47 -14.76 11.05
C ASP A 92 21.25 -13.96 10.57
N ARG A 93 21.46 -12.66 10.35
CA ARG A 93 20.44 -11.71 9.89
C ARG A 93 20.06 -11.91 8.42
N ARG A 94 20.71 -12.81 7.69
CA ARG A 94 20.35 -13.11 6.29
C ARG A 94 19.12 -14.03 6.23
N LEU A 95 18.92 -14.85 7.25
CA LEU A 95 17.80 -15.78 7.32
C LEU A 95 16.55 -15.09 7.88
N ARG A 96 15.60 -14.81 7.00
CA ARG A 96 14.24 -14.37 7.37
C ARG A 96 13.39 -15.58 7.71
N LEU A 97 13.05 -15.73 8.99
CA LEU A 97 12.25 -16.85 9.48
C LEU A 97 10.75 -16.63 9.24
N SER A 98 10.29 -15.40 9.41
CA SER A 98 8.91 -15.00 9.16
C SER A 98 8.84 -13.54 8.71
N CYS A 99 7.82 -13.20 7.94
CA CYS A 99 7.56 -11.85 7.47
C CYS A 99 6.05 -11.60 7.44
N ALA A 100 5.60 -10.50 8.05
CA ALA A 100 4.21 -10.11 8.09
C ALA A 100 4.05 -8.64 7.68
N ARG A 101 3.01 -8.33 6.92
CA ARG A 101 2.67 -6.93 6.59
C ARG A 101 1.97 -6.29 7.78
N ILE A 102 2.30 -5.04 8.07
CA ILE A 102 1.63 -4.23 9.09
C ILE A 102 0.68 -3.25 8.40
N LEU A 103 -0.50 -3.04 8.98
CA LEU A 103 -1.43 -1.98 8.57
C LEU A 103 -0.95 -0.65 9.14
N ILE A 104 -0.75 0.32 8.25
CA ILE A 104 -0.50 1.70 8.63
C ILE A 104 -1.80 2.29 9.16
N PRO A 105 -1.83 2.83 10.39
CA PRO A 105 -3.01 3.49 10.93
C PRO A 105 -3.52 4.63 10.03
N GLU A 106 -4.82 4.86 10.02
CA GLU A 106 -5.43 5.95 9.25
C GLU A 106 -4.97 7.31 9.77
N SER A 107 -5.03 7.50 11.10
CA SER A 107 -4.49 8.67 11.79
C SER A 107 -3.07 8.41 12.28
N LEU A 108 -2.08 9.06 11.67
CA LEU A 108 -0.67 9.01 12.09
C LEU A 108 -0.31 10.27 12.87
N SER A 109 0.07 10.09 14.13
CA SER A 109 0.70 11.12 14.96
C SER A 109 2.19 10.83 15.14
N TYR A 110 3.00 11.85 15.43
CA TYR A 110 4.45 11.66 15.67
C TYR A 110 4.77 10.62 16.76
N PRO A 111 4.05 10.54 17.89
CA PRO A 111 4.26 9.47 18.87
C PRO A 111 3.98 8.09 18.29
N THR A 112 2.89 7.93 17.53
CA THR A 112 2.55 6.65 16.88
C THR A 112 3.50 6.26 15.75
N LEU A 113 4.27 7.20 15.19
CA LEU A 113 5.36 6.90 14.26
C LEU A 113 6.56 6.27 14.97
N SER A 114 6.86 6.71 16.21
CA SER A 114 7.99 6.19 16.98
C SER A 114 7.75 4.77 17.52
N ASP A 115 6.51 4.41 17.88
CA ASP A 115 6.17 3.06 18.33
C ASP A 115 5.11 2.40 17.43
N THR A 116 5.54 1.36 16.72
CA THR A 116 4.72 0.55 15.81
C THR A 116 4.29 -0.78 16.42
N ARG A 117 4.69 -1.10 17.65
CA ARG A 117 4.41 -2.40 18.28
C ARG A 117 2.90 -2.66 18.39
N SER A 118 2.14 -1.60 18.65
CA SER A 118 0.68 -1.61 18.74
C SER A 118 -0.04 -1.72 17.40
N TRP A 119 0.66 -1.61 16.27
CA TRP A 119 0.04 -1.60 14.97
C TRP A 119 -0.48 -2.98 14.59
N ARG A 120 -1.63 -3.00 13.92
CA ARG A 120 -2.32 -4.24 13.56
C ARG A 120 -1.58 -4.93 12.42
N VAL A 121 -1.37 -6.24 12.57
CA VAL A 121 -0.86 -7.09 11.49
C VAL A 121 -1.94 -7.24 10.42
N ASP A 122 -1.57 -7.07 9.17
CA ASP A 122 -2.42 -7.42 8.05
C ASP A 122 -2.39 -8.93 7.81
N LYS A 123 -3.47 -9.59 8.21
CA LYS A 123 -3.66 -11.03 8.05
C LYS A 123 -4.01 -11.44 6.61
N SER A 124 -4.45 -10.50 5.76
CA SER A 124 -4.88 -10.80 4.39
C SER A 124 -3.72 -10.96 3.41
N THR A 125 -2.54 -10.45 3.76
CA THR A 125 -1.37 -10.51 2.89
C THR A 125 -0.56 -11.78 3.14
N VAL A 126 -0.43 -12.62 2.11
CA VAL A 126 0.41 -13.81 2.11
C VAL A 126 1.60 -13.56 1.18
N LEU A 127 2.81 -13.48 1.72
CA LEU A 127 4.03 -13.20 0.94
C LEU A 127 4.73 -14.48 0.46
N LEU A 128 4.68 -15.54 1.26
CA LEU A 128 5.41 -16.79 1.01
C LEU A 128 4.73 -17.59 -0.11
N VAL A 129 5.49 -17.95 -1.14
CA VAL A 129 4.97 -18.68 -2.31
C VAL A 129 4.35 -20.02 -1.91
N TYR A 130 5.02 -20.78 -1.04
CA TYR A 130 4.48 -22.06 -0.55
C TYR A 130 3.15 -21.89 0.20
N ALA A 131 2.98 -20.78 0.95
CA ALA A 131 1.76 -20.54 1.69
C ALA A 131 0.61 -20.24 0.72
N ARG A 132 0.87 -19.50 -0.36
CA ARG A 132 -0.12 -19.23 -1.41
C ARG A 132 -0.59 -20.51 -2.10
N THR A 133 0.34 -21.41 -2.44
CA THR A 133 -0.02 -22.68 -3.10
C THR A 133 -0.81 -23.60 -2.18
N MET A 134 -0.44 -23.71 -0.90
CA MET A 134 -1.21 -24.47 0.10
C MET A 134 -2.62 -23.91 0.28
N ILE A 135 -2.75 -22.60 0.46
CA ILE A 135 -4.05 -21.93 0.56
C ILE A 135 -4.89 -22.20 -0.69
N ALA A 136 -4.33 -21.99 -1.89
CA ALA A 136 -5.03 -22.23 -3.15
C ALA A 136 -5.49 -23.69 -3.28
N GLY A 137 -4.67 -24.65 -2.86
CA GLY A 137 -5.01 -26.08 -2.88
C GLY A 137 -6.25 -26.43 -2.05
N ILE A 138 -6.45 -25.77 -0.91
CA ILE A 138 -7.62 -25.99 -0.04
C ILE A 138 -8.91 -25.52 -0.73
N PHE A 139 -8.87 -24.43 -1.49
CA PHE A 139 -10.03 -23.96 -2.26
C PHE A 139 -10.24 -24.79 -3.53
N ALA A 140 -9.16 -25.14 -4.23
CA ALA A 140 -9.20 -25.92 -5.46
C ALA A 140 -9.76 -27.34 -5.24
N SER A 141 -9.48 -27.94 -4.08
CA SER A 141 -10.05 -29.25 -3.71
C SER A 141 -11.52 -29.20 -3.30
N GLY A 142 -12.09 -27.99 -3.13
CA GLY A 142 -13.45 -27.81 -2.61
C GLY A 142 -13.60 -28.03 -1.11
N ALA A 143 -12.50 -28.23 -0.37
CA ALA A 143 -12.53 -28.40 1.09
C ALA A 143 -13.04 -27.13 1.81
N VAL A 144 -12.76 -25.95 1.26
CA VAL A 144 -13.31 -24.68 1.72
C VAL A 144 -13.87 -23.91 0.52
N LYS A 145 -14.98 -23.20 0.74
CA LYS A 145 -15.56 -22.27 -0.23
C LYS A 145 -15.28 -20.84 0.15
N TYR A 146 -14.92 -20.01 -0.82
CA TYR A 146 -14.57 -18.60 -0.61
C TYR A 146 -15.75 -17.77 -0.09
N ASN A 147 -16.93 -17.89 -0.73
CA ASN A 147 -18.16 -17.20 -0.33
C ASN A 147 -19.22 -18.22 0.05
N SER A 148 -19.19 -18.66 1.30
CA SER A 148 -20.15 -19.63 1.84
C SER A 148 -20.86 -19.08 3.06
N SER A 149 -22.15 -19.36 3.16
CA SER A 149 -22.96 -19.12 4.36
C SER A 149 -22.70 -20.12 5.47
N ARG A 150 -22.07 -21.26 5.17
CA ARG A 150 -21.70 -22.30 6.13
C ARG A 150 -20.32 -22.06 6.72
N ILE A 151 -20.20 -22.27 8.03
CA ILE A 151 -18.92 -22.24 8.76
C ILE A 151 -18.11 -23.48 8.39
N HIS A 152 -16.87 -23.28 7.96
CA HIS A 152 -15.91 -24.35 7.71
C HIS A 152 -14.92 -24.41 8.87
N ASN A 153 -14.82 -25.57 9.52
CA ASN A 153 -13.80 -25.81 10.54
C ASN A 153 -12.54 -26.35 9.85
N VAL A 154 -11.44 -25.62 9.93
CA VAL A 154 -10.17 -25.98 9.30
C VAL A 154 -9.18 -26.40 10.38
N LEU A 155 -8.76 -27.67 10.32
CA LEU A 155 -7.67 -28.19 11.15
C LEU A 155 -6.34 -27.91 10.45
N ILE A 156 -5.42 -27.24 11.15
CA ILE A 156 -4.06 -27.02 10.66
C ILE A 156 -3.07 -27.77 11.56
N ILE A 157 -2.40 -28.76 10.99
CA ILE A 157 -1.34 -29.50 11.69
C ILE A 157 0.00 -28.83 11.37
N GLY A 158 0.61 -28.22 12.39
CA GLY A 158 1.85 -27.45 12.28
C GLY A 158 1.61 -25.96 12.01
N LEU A 159 1.97 -25.12 12.98
CA LEU A 159 1.72 -23.68 12.91
C LEU A 159 2.69 -22.95 11.96
N GLY A 160 3.93 -23.45 11.84
CA GLY A 160 5.00 -22.75 11.12
C GLY A 160 5.12 -21.30 11.59
N GLY A 161 5.19 -20.35 10.64
CA GLY A 161 5.13 -18.90 10.90
C GLY A 161 3.71 -18.33 11.04
N GLY A 162 2.67 -19.17 11.14
CA GLY A 162 1.28 -18.75 11.35
C GLY A 162 0.59 -18.10 10.15
N VAL A 163 1.27 -17.97 8.99
CA VAL A 163 0.77 -17.22 7.82
C VAL A 163 -0.55 -17.78 7.28
N ILE A 164 -0.65 -19.11 7.14
CA ILE A 164 -1.86 -19.77 6.63
C ILE A 164 -3.02 -19.62 7.63
N ASN A 165 -2.75 -19.83 8.92
CA ASN A 165 -3.72 -19.64 10.00
C ASN A 165 -4.24 -18.18 10.04
N ASN A 166 -3.33 -17.21 9.96
CA ASN A 166 -3.69 -15.79 9.93
C ASN A 166 -4.59 -15.46 8.73
N TYR A 167 -4.24 -15.95 7.54
CA TYR A 167 -5.02 -15.71 6.35
C TYR A 167 -6.43 -16.31 6.44
N LEU A 168 -6.54 -17.59 6.81
CA LEU A 168 -7.84 -18.27 6.91
C LEU A 168 -8.71 -17.68 8.03
N SER A 169 -8.13 -17.32 9.17
CA SER A 169 -8.87 -16.67 10.27
C SER A 169 -9.33 -15.24 9.96
N SER A 170 -8.79 -14.61 8.90
CA SER A 170 -9.28 -13.32 8.42
C SER A 170 -10.53 -13.42 7.53
N MET A 171 -10.88 -14.64 7.10
CA MET A 171 -12.03 -14.85 6.23
C MET A 171 -13.34 -15.04 7.02
N PRO A 172 -14.47 -14.56 6.47
CA PRO A 172 -15.78 -14.74 7.09
C PRO A 172 -16.27 -16.18 6.90
N ASN A 173 -16.63 -16.83 8.01
CA ASN A 173 -17.15 -18.21 8.09
C ASN A 173 -16.08 -19.32 8.02
N GLN A 174 -14.85 -19.02 8.46
CA GLN A 174 -13.76 -19.98 8.58
C GLN A 174 -13.28 -19.96 10.03
N LYS A 175 -13.42 -21.09 10.70
CA LYS A 175 -12.93 -21.28 12.06
C LYS A 175 -11.70 -22.17 11.99
N VAL A 176 -10.56 -21.64 12.41
CA VAL A 176 -9.29 -22.37 12.39
C VAL A 176 -9.00 -22.89 13.79
N SER A 177 -8.60 -24.16 13.89
CA SER A 177 -8.24 -24.86 15.14
C SER A 177 -6.96 -25.66 14.98
#